data_AF-A0A2G4I7X0-F1
#
_entry.id   AF-A0A2G4I7X0-F1
#
_cell.length_a   1.000
_cell.length_b   1.000
_cell.length_c   1.000
_cell.angle_alpha   90.00
_cell.angle_beta   90.00
_cell.angle_gamma   90.00
#
_symmetry.space_group_name_H-M   'P 1'
#
loop_
_entity.id
_entity.type
_entity.pdbx_description
1 polymer ?
#
loop_
_entity_poly.entity_id
_entity_poly.type
_entity_poly.pdbx_seq_one_letter_code
_entity_poly.pdbx_strand_id
1 'polypeptide(L)'
;MNQAPWAPPYGQEPAGLKKFPIKVAIFTWSASYGVALVISSAILVATGNSELVVGKEPKWFLGVSALALWLPFMIGLNLISKKFGSGVFWKDYFLIFRKIDLWGVPIGIASQLLLVGLVTWPFRLAFPEKFAPELVEKRARDLFDNATGGWLIVLIVVVVIGAPLVEELVYRGLIQSSLDGRFSGIVAMVITAVWFAVVHLQIVEFPGLLAFALVLGYCFHRTSRLGMSIVAHITFNATGLLLVSTL
;
A
#
# COMPACT_ATOMS: atom_id res chain seq x y z
N MET A 1 -22.13 21.23 20.53
CA MET A 1 -21.58 20.34 19.49
C MET A 1 -21.01 19.13 20.20
N ASN A 2 -21.73 18.02 20.23
CA ASN A 2 -21.28 16.79 20.89
C ASN A 2 -20.20 16.15 20.02
N GLN A 3 -18.95 16.18 20.49
CA GLN A 3 -17.90 15.39 19.85
C GLN A 3 -18.27 13.92 19.95
N ALA A 4 -18.16 13.19 18.83
CA ALA A 4 -18.43 11.76 18.82
C ALA A 4 -17.47 11.04 19.79
N PRO A 5 -17.93 10.01 20.53
CA PRO A 5 -17.15 9.34 21.58
C PRO A 5 -15.85 8.65 21.11
N TRP A 6 -15.58 8.65 19.80
CA TRP A 6 -14.39 8.07 19.19
C TRP A 6 -13.30 9.10 18.81
N ALA A 7 -13.52 10.39 19.07
CA ALA A 7 -12.56 11.46 18.76
C ALA A 7 -11.13 11.11 19.27
N PRO A 8 -10.09 11.16 18.41
CA PRO A 8 -8.75 10.77 18.82
C PRO A 8 -8.23 11.63 19.98
N PRO A 9 -7.48 11.05 20.94
CA PRO A 9 -6.92 11.78 22.08
C PRO A 9 -5.89 12.86 21.69
N TYR A 10 -5.53 12.96 20.42
CA TYR A 10 -4.60 13.96 19.88
C TYR A 10 -5.28 15.02 19.01
N GLY A 11 -6.45 15.50 19.43
CA GLY A 11 -6.81 16.93 19.50
C GLY A 11 -6.74 17.81 18.25
N GLN A 12 -6.47 17.26 17.07
CA GLN A 12 -6.67 17.96 15.81
C GLN A 12 -7.35 16.97 14.87
N GLU A 13 -8.67 17.05 14.76
CA GLU A 13 -9.17 17.07 13.41
C GLU A 13 -8.36 18.16 12.71
N PRO A 14 -7.75 17.93 11.54
CA PRO A 14 -7.40 19.04 10.70
C PRO A 14 -8.74 19.63 10.23
N ALA A 15 -9.38 20.38 11.13
CA ALA A 15 -10.63 21.08 10.93
C ALA A 15 -10.41 21.94 9.68
N GLY A 16 -11.12 21.59 8.61
CA GLY A 16 -11.07 22.33 7.35
C GLY A 16 -10.13 21.78 6.27
N LEU A 17 -9.57 20.56 6.37
CA LEU A 17 -8.99 19.93 5.18
C LEU A 17 -10.12 19.48 4.24
N LYS A 18 -10.18 20.15 3.09
CA LYS A 18 -11.13 19.86 2.03
C LYS A 18 -10.84 18.47 1.46
N LYS A 19 -11.64 17.47 1.86
CA LYS A 19 -11.57 16.12 1.31
C LYS A 19 -11.85 16.17 -0.19
N PHE A 20 -11.10 15.41 -0.99
CA PHE A 20 -11.32 15.38 -2.43
C PHE A 20 -12.69 14.73 -2.75
N PRO A 21 -13.40 15.21 -3.78
CA PRO A 21 -14.63 14.54 -4.21
C PRO A 21 -14.33 13.10 -4.63
N ILE A 22 -15.17 12.14 -4.19
CA ILE A 22 -14.99 10.70 -4.51
C ILE A 22 -14.82 10.45 -6.01
N LYS A 23 -15.59 11.15 -6.86
CA LYS A 23 -15.46 11.03 -8.32
C LYS A 23 -14.08 11.41 -8.83
N VAL A 24 -13.46 12.44 -8.24
CA VAL A 24 -12.10 12.87 -8.58
C VAL A 24 -11.10 11.81 -8.12
N ALA A 25 -11.23 11.31 -6.89
CA ALA A 25 -10.35 10.26 -6.37
C ALA A 25 -10.37 8.99 -7.22
N ILE A 26 -11.57 8.49 -7.56
CA ILE A 26 -11.75 7.31 -8.42
C ILE A 26 -11.19 7.55 -9.82
N PHE A 27 -11.47 8.72 -10.41
CA PHE A 27 -10.96 9.07 -11.73
C PHE A 27 -9.43 9.15 -11.74
N THR A 28 -8.83 9.84 -10.76
CA THR A 28 -7.37 9.94 -10.63
C THR A 28 -6.74 8.56 -10.48
N TRP A 29 -7.31 7.72 -9.62
CA TRP A 29 -6.80 6.35 -9.45
C TRP A 29 -6.86 5.56 -10.76
N SER A 30 -8.03 5.57 -11.42
CA SER A 30 -8.26 4.78 -12.65
C SER A 30 -7.41 5.28 -13.81
N ALA A 31 -7.29 6.60 -13.98
CA ALA A 31 -6.46 7.21 -15.01
C ALA A 31 -4.97 6.95 -14.77
N SER A 32 -4.48 7.13 -13.54
CA SER A 32 -3.08 6.85 -13.19
C SER A 32 -2.76 5.37 -13.40
N TYR A 33 -3.64 4.46 -12.99
CA TYR A 33 -3.45 3.02 -13.19
C TYR A 33 -3.49 2.64 -14.68
N GLY A 34 -4.43 3.18 -15.47
CA GLY A 34 -4.50 2.95 -16.91
C GLY A 34 -3.25 3.45 -17.65
N VAL A 35 -2.76 4.65 -17.31
CA VAL A 35 -1.50 5.18 -17.85
C VAL A 35 -0.31 4.31 -17.45
N ALA A 36 -0.25 3.87 -16.19
CA ALA A 36 0.78 2.94 -15.73
C ALA A 36 0.79 1.64 -16.55
N LEU A 37 -0.36 1.03 -16.82
CA LEU A 37 -0.46 -0.17 -17.64
C LEU A 37 0.07 0.07 -19.06
N VAL A 38 -0.24 1.22 -19.68
CA VAL A 38 0.28 1.58 -21.00
C VAL A 38 1.80 1.75 -20.98
N ILE A 39 2.33 2.48 -19.99
CA ILE A 39 3.78 2.70 -19.84
C ILE A 39 4.50 1.37 -19.60
N SER A 40 4.01 0.54 -18.68
CA SER A 40 4.58 -0.78 -18.40
C SER A 40 4.58 -1.66 -19.66
N SER A 41 3.48 -1.69 -20.41
CA SER A 41 3.39 -2.44 -21.67
C SER A 41 4.38 -1.93 -22.72
N ALA A 42 4.50 -0.61 -22.87
CA ALA A 42 5.44 0.00 -23.81
C ALA A 42 6.90 -0.32 -23.47
N ILE A 43 7.25 -0.33 -22.18
CA ILE A 43 8.59 -0.71 -21.71
C ILE A 43 8.89 -2.17 -22.04
N LEU A 44 7.94 -3.08 -21.81
CA LEU A 44 8.11 -4.49 -22.15
C LEU A 44 8.36 -4.70 -23.65
N VAL A 45 7.58 -4.03 -24.50
CA VAL A 45 7.76 -4.10 -25.96
C VAL A 45 9.10 -3.50 -26.38
N ALA A 46 9.44 -2.30 -25.89
CA ALA A 46 10.66 -1.59 -26.28
C ALA A 46 11.95 -2.30 -25.83
N THR A 47 11.88 -3.09 -24.76
CA THR A 47 13.03 -3.86 -24.24
C THR A 47 13.09 -5.29 -24.77
N GLY A 48 12.15 -5.70 -25.62
CA GLY A 48 12.08 -7.08 -26.14
C GLY A 48 11.63 -8.13 -25.12
N ASN A 49 10.92 -7.71 -24.07
CA ASN A 49 10.41 -8.57 -22.98
C ASN A 49 8.88 -8.68 -23.01
N SER A 50 8.25 -8.72 -24.19
CA SER A 50 6.77 -8.81 -24.30
C SER A 50 6.21 -10.13 -23.73
N GLU A 51 7.02 -11.18 -23.66
CA GLU A 51 6.68 -12.50 -23.11
C GLU A 51 7.42 -12.77 -21.80
N LEU A 52 7.19 -11.94 -20.78
CA LEU A 52 7.81 -12.16 -19.47
C LEU A 52 7.38 -13.51 -18.87
N VAL A 53 8.36 -14.29 -18.46
CA VAL A 53 8.16 -15.49 -17.66
C VAL A 53 8.36 -15.12 -16.19
N VAL A 54 7.34 -15.38 -15.37
CA VAL A 54 7.37 -15.11 -13.93
C VAL A 54 8.57 -15.82 -13.29
N GLY A 55 9.38 -15.08 -12.52
CA GLY A 55 10.58 -15.56 -11.85
C GLY A 55 11.85 -15.52 -12.72
N LYS A 56 11.75 -15.08 -13.98
CA LYS A 56 12.90 -14.89 -14.90
C LYS A 56 13.00 -13.45 -15.40
N GLU A 57 12.44 -12.51 -14.67
CA GLU A 57 12.44 -11.11 -15.06
C GLU A 57 13.87 -10.53 -15.02
N PRO A 58 14.22 -9.61 -15.95
CA PRO A 58 15.47 -8.89 -15.88
C PRO A 58 15.60 -8.11 -14.56
N LYS A 59 16.81 -7.99 -14.01
CA LYS A 59 17.02 -7.33 -12.69
C LYS A 59 16.54 -5.88 -12.63
N TRP A 60 16.60 -5.16 -13.75
CA TRP A 60 16.09 -3.78 -13.85
C TRP A 60 14.56 -3.69 -13.79
N PHE A 61 13.86 -4.80 -14.06
CA PHE A 61 12.42 -4.84 -14.26
C PHE A 61 11.68 -4.29 -13.05
N LEU A 62 12.00 -4.78 -11.84
CA LEU A 62 11.36 -4.34 -10.59
C LEU A 62 11.40 -2.82 -10.41
N GLY A 63 12.57 -2.21 -10.59
CA GLY A 63 12.74 -0.76 -10.39
C GLY A 63 12.00 0.04 -11.45
N VAL A 64 12.10 -0.37 -12.71
CA VAL A 64 11.47 0.32 -13.83
C VAL A 64 9.94 0.17 -13.79
N SER A 65 9.42 -1.02 -13.48
CA SER A 65 7.98 -1.27 -13.36
C SER A 65 7.39 -0.51 -12.17
N ALA A 66 8.11 -0.42 -11.04
CA ALA A 66 7.70 0.37 -9.89
C ALA A 66 7.59 1.86 -10.26
N LEU A 67 8.60 2.42 -10.94
CA LEU A 67 8.56 3.82 -11.40
C LEU A 67 7.44 4.07 -12.43
N ALA A 68 7.25 3.15 -13.38
CA ALA A 68 6.17 3.21 -14.36
C ALA A 68 4.78 3.25 -13.70
N LEU A 69 4.62 2.55 -12.58
CA LEU A 69 3.40 2.58 -11.78
C LEU A 69 3.28 3.86 -10.95
N TRP A 70 4.32 4.23 -10.22
CA TRP A 70 4.24 5.30 -9.23
C TRP A 70 4.23 6.70 -9.82
N LEU A 71 4.95 6.95 -10.92
CA LEU A 71 5.02 8.28 -11.51
C LEU A 71 3.63 8.81 -11.92
N PRO A 72 2.78 8.06 -12.65
CA PRO A 72 1.41 8.49 -12.94
C PRO A 72 0.57 8.78 -11.69
N PHE A 73 0.71 7.98 -10.61
CA PHE A 73 0.03 8.25 -9.35
C PHE A 73 0.53 9.53 -8.70
N MET A 74 1.85 9.72 -8.56
CA MET A 74 2.43 10.90 -7.94
C MET A 74 2.09 12.18 -8.71
N ILE A 75 2.10 12.13 -10.04
CA ILE A 75 1.64 13.24 -10.90
C ILE A 75 0.16 13.50 -10.67
N GLY A 76 -0.68 12.46 -10.71
CA GLY A 76 -2.12 12.58 -10.47
C GLY A 76 -2.44 13.20 -9.11
N LEU A 77 -1.78 12.74 -8.05
CA LEU A 77 -1.90 13.27 -6.69
C LEU A 77 -1.47 14.75 -6.62
N ASN A 78 -0.37 15.12 -7.28
CA ASN A 78 0.07 16.52 -7.30
C ASN A 78 -0.92 17.43 -8.04
N LEU A 79 -1.46 16.97 -9.17
CA LEU A 79 -2.42 17.73 -9.97
C LEU A 79 -3.72 17.98 -9.21
N ILE A 80 -4.27 16.97 -8.53
CA ILE A 80 -5.51 17.17 -7.77
C ILE A 80 -5.29 17.98 -6.49
N SER A 81 -4.12 17.88 -5.85
CA SER A 81 -3.76 18.75 -4.72
C SER A 81 -3.78 20.23 -5.15
N LYS A 82 -3.18 20.56 -6.30
CA LYS A 82 -3.21 21.92 -6.86
C LYS A 82 -4.60 22.39 -7.28
N LYS A 83 -5.40 21.51 -7.88
CA LYS A 83 -6.70 21.88 -8.49
C LYS A 83 -7.87 21.87 -7.52
N PHE A 84 -7.88 20.94 -6.57
CA PHE A 84 -9.02 20.69 -5.68
C PHE A 84 -8.66 20.82 -4.19
N GLY A 85 -7.38 20.76 -3.84
CA GLY A 85 -6.86 20.85 -2.47
C GLY A 85 -6.34 22.25 -2.12
N SER A 86 -5.39 22.31 -1.19
CA SER A 86 -4.70 23.55 -0.80
C SER A 86 -3.47 23.87 -1.65
N GLY A 87 -3.03 22.93 -2.50
CA GLY A 87 -1.78 23.00 -3.24
C GLY A 87 -0.53 22.63 -2.43
N VAL A 88 -0.68 22.41 -1.11
CA VAL A 88 0.40 21.95 -0.22
C VAL A 88 0.30 20.44 -0.07
N PHE A 89 1.06 19.70 -0.89
CA PHE A 89 0.98 18.24 -1.02
C PHE A 89 0.94 17.47 0.31
N TRP A 90 1.90 17.73 1.20
CA TRP A 90 2.02 17.02 2.48
C TRP A 90 0.82 17.23 3.39
N LYS A 91 0.19 18.41 3.30
CA LYS A 91 -0.99 18.77 4.07
C LYS A 91 -2.25 18.12 3.48
N ASP A 92 -2.38 18.14 2.15
CA ASP A 92 -3.54 17.57 1.45
C ASP A 92 -3.62 16.04 1.57
N TYR A 93 -2.48 15.36 1.71
CA TYR A 93 -2.39 13.91 1.89
C TYR A 93 -2.04 13.47 3.30
N PHE A 94 -2.14 14.35 4.29
CA PHE A 94 -1.91 14.02 5.71
C PHE A 94 -0.54 13.37 5.99
N LEU A 95 0.47 13.72 5.20
CA LEU A 95 1.84 13.20 5.29
C LEU A 95 2.59 13.94 6.40
N ILE A 96 2.26 13.59 7.63
CA ILE A 96 2.83 14.16 8.87
C ILE A 96 3.30 13.00 9.74
N PHE A 97 4.49 13.16 10.33
CA PHE A 97 5.07 12.21 11.27
C PHE A 97 5.16 12.80 12.67
N ARG A 98 4.90 11.96 13.68
CA ARG A 98 5.03 12.26 15.10
C ARG A 98 5.70 11.08 15.81
N LYS A 99 6.31 11.31 16.97
CA LYS A 99 6.99 10.23 17.74
C LYS A 99 6.07 9.05 18.06
N ILE A 100 4.79 9.28 18.31
CA ILE A 100 3.80 8.23 18.56
C ILE A 100 3.63 7.29 17.36
N ASP A 101 3.94 7.75 16.14
CA ASP A 101 3.81 6.95 14.93
C ASP A 101 4.85 5.81 14.88
N LEU A 102 5.87 5.84 15.76
CA LEU A 102 6.80 4.71 15.97
C LEU A 102 6.12 3.46 16.51
N TRP A 103 4.91 3.56 17.09
CA TRP A 103 4.08 2.37 17.36
C TRP A 103 3.72 1.59 16.10
N GLY A 104 3.86 2.20 14.91
CA GLY A 104 3.81 1.47 13.65
C GLY A 104 4.80 0.30 13.60
N VAL A 105 5.99 0.41 14.22
CA VAL A 105 7.01 -0.65 14.20
C VAL A 105 6.50 -1.97 14.77
N PRO A 106 6.07 -2.05 16.05
CA PRO A 106 5.51 -3.28 16.58
C PRO A 106 4.22 -3.70 15.89
N ILE A 107 3.40 -2.76 15.38
CA ILE A 107 2.18 -3.09 14.62
C ILE A 107 2.52 -3.83 13.32
N GLY A 108 3.51 -3.35 12.56
CA GLY A 108 3.93 -3.98 11.31
C GLY A 108 4.57 -5.34 11.53
N ILE A 109 5.48 -5.45 12.51
CA ILE A 109 6.11 -6.73 12.88
C ILE A 109 5.05 -7.75 13.33
N ALA A 110 4.16 -7.36 14.26
CA ALA A 110 3.12 -8.26 14.74
C ALA A 110 2.13 -8.64 13.63
N SER A 111 1.85 -7.73 12.70
CA SER A 111 0.99 -8.04 11.56
C SER A 111 1.63 -9.08 10.64
N GLN A 112 2.92 -8.95 10.36
CA GLN A 112 3.64 -9.90 9.51
C GLN A 112 3.76 -11.28 10.19
N LEU A 113 4.19 -11.31 11.46
CA LEU A 113 4.50 -12.56 12.16
C LEU A 113 3.26 -13.30 12.66
N LEU A 114 2.21 -12.57 13.06
CA LEU A 114 1.04 -13.14 13.73
C LEU A 114 -0.21 -13.01 12.87
N LEU A 115 -0.58 -11.79 12.47
CA LEU A 115 -1.87 -11.54 11.81
C LEU A 115 -2.00 -12.32 10.50
N VAL A 116 -0.98 -12.26 9.62
CA VAL A 116 -1.00 -12.99 8.34
C VAL A 116 -1.14 -14.49 8.57
N GLY A 117 -0.35 -15.05 9.48
CA GLY A 117 -0.41 -16.48 9.82
C GLY A 117 -1.77 -16.91 10.36
N LEU A 118 -2.34 -16.11 11.27
CA LEU A 118 -3.66 -16.37 11.89
C LEU A 118 -4.80 -16.27 10.87
N VAL A 119 -4.80 -15.22 10.04
CA VAL A 119 -5.88 -14.99 9.05
C VAL A 119 -5.83 -16.02 7.94
N THR A 120 -4.63 -16.44 7.51
CA THR A 120 -4.48 -17.45 6.46
C THR A 120 -4.69 -18.87 6.97
N TRP A 121 -4.57 -19.13 8.28
CA TRP A 121 -4.67 -20.48 8.84
C TRP A 121 -5.98 -21.22 8.51
N PRO A 122 -7.18 -20.63 8.65
CA PRO A 122 -8.43 -21.28 8.23
C PRO A 122 -8.46 -21.63 6.73
N PHE A 123 -7.90 -20.76 5.88
CA PHE A 123 -7.84 -20.99 4.43
C PHE A 123 -6.86 -22.11 4.08
N ARG A 124 -5.77 -22.26 4.83
CA ARG A 124 -4.83 -23.39 4.70
C ARG A 124 -5.50 -24.72 5.01
N LEU A 125 -6.38 -24.75 6.01
CA LEU A 125 -7.13 -25.96 6.36
C LEU A 125 -8.21 -26.28 5.32
N ALA A 126 -8.93 -25.26 4.84
CA ALA A 126 -10.04 -25.44 3.90
C ALA A 126 -9.58 -25.69 2.45
N PHE A 127 -8.44 -25.11 2.04
CA PHE A 127 -7.94 -25.10 0.67
C PHE A 127 -6.40 -25.30 0.62
N PRO A 128 -5.88 -26.44 1.09
CA PRO A 128 -4.43 -26.66 1.24
C PRO A 128 -3.65 -26.49 -0.06
N GLU A 129 -4.20 -26.92 -1.20
CA GLU A 129 -3.55 -26.78 -2.51
C GLU A 129 -3.38 -25.33 -2.97
N LYS A 130 -4.23 -24.41 -2.49
CA LYS A 130 -4.22 -22.99 -2.89
C LYS A 130 -3.48 -22.09 -1.92
N PHE A 131 -3.40 -22.47 -0.64
CA PHE A 131 -2.81 -21.64 0.42
C PHE A 131 -1.59 -22.28 1.08
N ALA A 132 -0.98 -23.27 0.43
CA ALA A 132 0.25 -23.90 0.91
C ALA A 132 1.31 -22.82 1.24
N PRO A 133 2.02 -22.90 2.39
CA PRO A 133 2.97 -21.87 2.82
C PRO A 133 4.00 -21.49 1.75
N GLU A 134 4.41 -22.48 0.96
CA GLU A 134 5.37 -22.36 -0.13
C GLU A 134 4.85 -21.43 -1.23
N LEU A 135 3.55 -21.45 -1.52
CA LEU A 135 2.91 -20.59 -2.51
C LEU A 135 2.77 -19.15 -2.02
N VAL A 136 2.57 -18.96 -0.72
CA VAL A 136 2.50 -17.63 -0.09
C VAL A 136 3.88 -16.97 -0.11
N GLU A 137 4.94 -17.73 0.16
CA GLU A 137 6.31 -17.23 0.22
C GLU A 137 6.98 -17.12 -1.15
N LYS A 138 6.53 -17.89 -2.14
CA LYS A 138 7.18 -18.01 -3.45
C LYS A 138 7.49 -16.66 -4.09
N ARG A 139 6.52 -15.74 -4.13
CA ARG A 139 6.73 -14.43 -4.76
C ARG A 139 7.81 -13.62 -4.06
N ALA A 140 7.85 -13.66 -2.73
CA ALA A 140 8.84 -12.94 -1.94
C ALA A 140 10.23 -13.57 -2.10
N ARG A 141 10.31 -14.91 -2.17
CA ARG A 141 11.53 -15.66 -2.51
C ARG A 141 12.05 -15.32 -3.91
N ASP A 142 11.19 -15.40 -4.92
CA ASP A 142 11.55 -15.07 -6.31
C ASP A 142 12.09 -13.64 -6.43
N LEU A 143 11.50 -12.67 -5.69
CA LEU A 143 12.01 -11.29 -5.65
C LEU A 143 13.38 -11.18 -4.97
N PHE A 144 13.59 -11.89 -3.87
CA PHE A 144 14.85 -11.88 -3.12
C PHE A 144 15.97 -12.56 -3.91
N ASP A 145 15.72 -13.76 -4.44
CA ASP A 145 16.69 -14.56 -5.18
C ASP A 145 17.16 -13.86 -6.46
N ASN A 146 16.28 -13.08 -7.10
CA ASN A 146 16.63 -12.27 -8.28
C ASN A 146 17.44 -10.99 -7.94
N ALA A 147 17.44 -10.55 -6.67
CA ALA A 147 18.03 -9.30 -6.22
C ALA A 147 19.45 -9.48 -5.65
N THR A 148 20.40 -9.94 -6.47
CA THR A 148 21.80 -10.11 -6.03
C THR A 148 22.64 -8.83 -6.15
N GLY A 149 23.59 -8.62 -5.25
CA GLY A 149 24.55 -7.50 -5.31
C GLY A 149 23.87 -6.15 -5.13
N GLY A 150 24.19 -5.16 -5.98
CA GLY A 150 23.58 -3.83 -5.92
C GLY A 150 22.05 -3.81 -6.10
N TRP A 151 21.48 -4.84 -6.72
CA TRP A 151 20.03 -4.96 -6.89
C TRP A 151 19.28 -5.27 -5.59
N LEU A 152 19.96 -5.79 -4.56
CA LEU A 152 19.36 -5.94 -3.22
C LEU A 152 18.98 -4.58 -2.63
N ILE A 153 19.81 -3.56 -2.84
CA ILE A 153 19.53 -2.19 -2.40
C ILE A 153 18.31 -1.66 -3.13
N VAL A 154 18.19 -1.92 -4.44
CA VAL A 154 17.01 -1.52 -5.23
C VAL A 154 15.76 -2.23 -4.73
N LEU A 155 15.82 -3.53 -4.45
CA LEU A 155 14.71 -4.29 -3.87
C LEU A 155 14.25 -3.68 -2.54
N ILE A 156 15.18 -3.39 -1.62
CA ILE A 156 14.88 -2.78 -0.33
C ILE A 156 14.23 -1.40 -0.53
N VAL A 157 14.83 -0.52 -1.34
CA VAL A 157 14.29 0.82 -1.57
C VAL A 157 12.91 0.75 -2.19
N VAL A 158 12.68 -0.14 -3.16
CA VAL A 158 11.40 -0.26 -3.85
C VAL A 158 10.33 -0.88 -2.96
N VAL A 159 10.60 -2.06 -2.39
CA VAL A 159 9.59 -2.86 -1.69
C VAL A 159 9.40 -2.40 -0.25
N VAL A 160 10.49 -2.08 0.46
CA VAL A 160 10.41 -1.76 1.90
C VAL A 160 10.06 -0.29 2.13
N ILE A 161 10.42 0.62 1.23
CA ILE A 161 10.25 2.07 1.45
C ILE A 161 9.29 2.69 0.43
N GLY A 162 9.58 2.53 -0.86
CA GLY A 162 8.87 3.19 -1.95
C GLY A 162 7.41 2.77 -2.06
N ALA A 163 7.16 1.46 -2.09
CA ALA A 163 5.81 0.89 -2.16
C ALA A 163 4.95 1.36 -0.97
N PRO A 164 5.35 1.17 0.30
CA PRO A 164 4.62 1.72 1.44
C PRO A 164 4.31 3.21 1.33
N LEU A 165 5.27 4.04 0.92
CA LEU A 165 5.05 5.48 0.83
C LEU A 165 3.97 5.83 -0.22
N VAL A 166 4.10 5.29 -1.43
CA VAL A 166 3.17 5.60 -2.54
C VAL A 166 1.80 4.99 -2.27
N GLU A 167 1.74 3.75 -1.79
CA GLU A 167 0.50 3.08 -1.50
C GLU A 167 -0.28 3.76 -0.36
N GLU A 168 0.39 4.16 0.72
CA GLU A 168 -0.30 4.90 1.79
C GLU A 168 -0.85 6.26 1.31
N LEU A 169 -0.10 6.98 0.47
CA LEU A 169 -0.58 8.22 -0.16
C LEU A 169 -1.83 7.99 -1.02
N VAL A 170 -1.82 6.93 -1.84
CA VAL A 170 -2.94 6.62 -2.75
C VAL A 170 -4.14 6.08 -1.97
N TYR A 171 -3.96 5.05 -1.16
CA TYR A 171 -5.09 4.35 -0.55
C TYR A 171 -5.63 5.08 0.67
N ARG A 172 -4.77 5.60 1.56
CA ARG A 172 -5.23 6.27 2.79
C ARG A 172 -5.38 7.77 2.55
N GLY A 173 -4.35 8.37 1.96
CA GLY A 173 -4.30 9.80 1.66
C GLY A 173 -5.36 10.25 0.65
N LEU A 174 -5.60 9.50 -0.42
CA LEU A 174 -6.60 9.84 -1.45
C LEU A 174 -7.91 9.06 -1.30
N ILE A 175 -7.89 7.72 -1.38
CA ILE A 175 -9.14 6.93 -1.50
C ILE A 175 -9.93 6.92 -0.18
N GLN A 176 -9.34 6.47 0.92
CA GLN A 176 -10.01 6.38 2.23
C GLN A 176 -10.47 7.73 2.72
N SER A 177 -9.63 8.76 2.63
CA SER A 177 -9.98 10.13 3.05
C SER A 177 -11.14 10.71 2.24
N SER A 178 -11.22 10.43 0.93
CA SER A 178 -12.31 10.88 0.06
C SER A 178 -13.62 10.14 0.38
N LEU A 179 -13.55 8.83 0.64
CA LEU A 179 -14.72 8.02 1.03
C LEU A 179 -15.26 8.43 2.41
N ASP A 180 -14.37 8.73 3.36
CA ASP A 180 -14.72 9.25 4.69
C ASP A 180 -15.36 10.64 4.64
N GLY A 181 -15.37 11.32 3.48
CA GLY A 181 -16.14 12.54 3.25
C GLY A 181 -17.63 12.31 3.01
N ARG A 182 -18.04 11.07 2.69
CA ARG A 182 -19.43 10.72 2.33
C ARG A 182 -19.99 9.55 3.14
N PHE A 183 -19.14 8.63 3.57
CA PHE A 183 -19.47 7.45 4.35
C PHE A 183 -18.89 7.56 5.76
N SER A 184 -19.26 6.65 6.66
CA SER A 184 -18.56 6.54 7.96
C SER A 184 -17.11 6.08 7.76
N GLY A 185 -16.21 6.49 8.66
CA GLY A 185 -14.79 6.13 8.56
C GLY A 185 -14.53 4.64 8.55
N ILE A 186 -15.37 3.84 9.22
CA ILE A 186 -15.30 2.38 9.20
C ILE A 186 -15.62 1.85 7.79
N VAL A 187 -16.68 2.35 7.16
CA VAL A 187 -17.07 1.92 5.80
C VAL A 187 -16.01 2.33 4.78
N ALA A 188 -15.48 3.56 4.89
CA ALA A 188 -14.38 4.03 4.05
C ALA A 188 -13.12 3.13 4.19
N MET A 189 -12.75 2.80 5.43
CA MET A 189 -11.63 1.89 5.73
C MET A 189 -11.82 0.51 5.09
N VAL A 190 -12.99 -0.10 5.24
CA VAL A 190 -13.26 -1.44 4.70
C VAL A 190 -13.24 -1.43 3.17
N ILE A 191 -13.89 -0.46 2.52
CA ILE A 191 -13.90 -0.33 1.05
C ILE A 191 -12.47 -0.16 0.53
N THR A 192 -11.67 0.72 1.14
CA THR A 192 -10.27 0.93 0.75
C THR A 192 -9.43 -0.34 0.94
N ALA A 193 -9.62 -1.06 2.05
CA ALA A 193 -8.87 -2.29 2.31
C ALA A 193 -9.19 -3.40 1.29
N VAL A 194 -10.47 -3.54 0.92
CA VAL A 194 -10.88 -4.45 -0.16
C VAL A 194 -10.28 -4.03 -1.49
N TRP A 195 -10.37 -2.74 -1.84
CA TRP A 195 -9.77 -2.21 -3.08
C TRP A 195 -8.27 -2.54 -3.12
N PHE A 196 -7.54 -2.22 -2.05
CA PHE A 196 -6.12 -2.52 -1.91
C PHE A 196 -5.83 -3.99 -2.18
N ALA A 197 -6.52 -4.92 -1.51
CA ALA A 197 -6.26 -6.35 -1.67
C ALA A 197 -6.61 -6.87 -3.08
N VAL A 198 -7.72 -6.42 -3.67
CA VAL A 198 -8.17 -6.88 -5.01
C VAL A 198 -7.16 -6.55 -6.09
N VAL A 199 -6.59 -5.33 -6.09
CA VAL A 199 -5.71 -4.89 -7.19
C VAL A 199 -4.35 -5.58 -7.23
N HIS A 200 -4.00 -6.31 -6.17
CA HIS A 200 -2.79 -7.15 -6.16
C HIS A 200 -2.95 -8.41 -7.01
N LEU A 201 -4.19 -8.82 -7.31
CA LEU A 201 -4.53 -9.95 -8.18
C LEU A 201 -3.89 -11.29 -7.75
N GLN A 202 -3.55 -11.43 -6.47
CA GLN A 202 -2.99 -12.65 -5.88
C GLN A 202 -3.99 -13.25 -4.90
N ILE A 203 -4.71 -14.30 -5.33
CA ILE A 203 -5.74 -14.97 -4.50
C ILE A 203 -5.13 -15.53 -3.21
N VAL A 204 -3.91 -16.05 -3.30
CA VAL A 204 -3.18 -16.65 -2.17
C VAL A 204 -2.84 -15.61 -1.10
N GLU A 205 -2.47 -14.40 -1.52
CA GLU A 205 -2.11 -13.29 -0.63
C GLU A 205 -3.34 -12.53 -0.11
N PHE A 206 -4.50 -12.65 -0.79
CA PHE A 206 -5.68 -11.82 -0.57
C PHE A 206 -6.13 -11.73 0.90
N PRO A 207 -6.28 -12.84 1.67
CA PRO A 207 -6.73 -12.74 3.07
C PRO A 207 -5.74 -11.96 3.94
N GLY A 208 -4.44 -12.19 3.75
CA GLY A 208 -3.38 -11.49 4.48
C GLY A 208 -3.33 -10.01 4.11
N LEU A 209 -3.38 -9.69 2.81
CA LEU A 209 -3.39 -8.31 2.31
C LEU A 209 -4.62 -7.54 2.79
N LEU A 210 -5.80 -8.15 2.75
CA LEU A 210 -7.03 -7.52 3.25
C LEU A 210 -6.93 -7.22 4.74
N ALA A 211 -6.50 -8.20 5.55
CA ALA A 211 -6.36 -8.03 6.99
C ALA A 211 -5.34 -6.94 7.33
N PHE A 212 -4.18 -6.94 6.68
CA PHE A 212 -3.17 -5.92 6.92
C PHE A 212 -3.64 -4.54 6.43
N ALA A 213 -4.33 -4.47 5.30
CA ALA A 213 -4.88 -3.22 4.80
C ALA A 213 -5.93 -2.61 5.74
N LEU A 214 -6.69 -3.43 6.47
CA LEU A 214 -7.58 -2.97 7.54
C LEU A 214 -6.80 -2.41 8.72
N VAL A 215 -5.68 -3.03 9.13
CA VAL A 215 -4.80 -2.49 10.20
C VAL A 215 -4.27 -1.12 9.81
N LEU A 216 -3.72 -0.98 8.61
CA LEU A 216 -3.21 0.30 8.10
C LEU A 216 -4.31 1.35 8.01
N GLY A 217 -5.49 0.97 7.51
CA GLY A 217 -6.66 1.84 7.45
C GLY A 217 -7.15 2.28 8.83
N TYR A 218 -7.06 1.40 9.83
CA TYR A 218 -7.36 1.72 11.23
C TYR A 218 -6.32 2.68 11.83
N CYS A 219 -5.02 2.46 11.59
CA CYS A 219 -3.96 3.40 11.99
C CYS A 219 -4.23 4.80 11.45
N PHE A 220 -4.57 4.92 10.16
CA PHE A 220 -4.93 6.19 9.55
C PHE A 220 -6.21 6.78 10.18
N HIS A 221 -7.27 5.98 10.32
CA HIS A 221 -8.54 6.42 10.91
C HIS A 221 -8.40 6.92 12.35
N ARG A 222 -7.51 6.31 13.15
CA ARG A 222 -7.26 6.70 14.54
C ARG A 222 -6.34 7.90 14.68
N THR A 223 -5.38 8.08 13.78
CA THR A 223 -4.35 9.13 13.93
C THR A 223 -4.59 10.36 13.05
N SER A 224 -5.47 10.24 12.04
CA SER A 224 -5.73 11.25 11.01
C SER A 224 -4.46 11.74 10.30
N ARG A 225 -3.45 10.86 10.17
CA ARG A 225 -2.21 11.09 9.43
C ARG A 225 -1.59 9.78 8.96
N LEU A 226 -0.73 9.86 7.95
CA LEU A 226 -0.10 8.69 7.35
C LEU A 226 1.10 8.14 8.13
N GLY A 227 1.69 8.91 9.04
CA GLY A 227 2.94 8.53 9.69
C GLY A 227 2.92 7.13 10.31
N MET A 228 1.87 6.80 11.08
CA MET A 228 1.78 5.49 11.74
C MET A 228 1.54 4.35 10.75
N SER A 229 0.71 4.56 9.74
CA SER A 229 0.43 3.52 8.74
C SER A 229 1.64 3.29 7.83
N ILE A 230 2.36 4.35 7.42
CA ILE A 230 3.62 4.23 6.66
C ILE A 230 4.65 3.44 7.47
N VAL A 231 4.87 3.76 8.74
CA VAL A 231 5.84 3.03 9.57
C VAL A 231 5.44 1.57 9.74
N ALA A 232 4.15 1.28 9.97
CA ALA A 232 3.66 -0.10 10.04
C ALA A 232 3.85 -0.86 8.73
N HIS A 233 3.59 -0.22 7.60
CA HIS A 233 3.74 -0.83 6.28
C HIS A 233 5.21 -1.09 5.92
N ILE A 234 6.10 -0.12 6.17
CA ILE A 234 7.56 -0.30 6.02
C ILE A 234 8.05 -1.49 6.84
N THR A 235 7.66 -1.55 8.12
CA THR A 235 8.13 -2.60 9.02
C THR A 235 7.52 -3.97 8.73
N PHE A 236 6.29 -4.02 8.24
CA PHE A 236 5.67 -5.25 7.72
C PHE A 236 6.47 -5.79 6.52
N ASN A 237 6.74 -4.96 5.52
CA ASN A 237 7.51 -5.36 4.33
C ASN A 237 8.95 -5.73 4.68
N ALA A 238 9.61 -4.96 5.56
CA ALA A 238 10.95 -5.28 6.06
C ALA A 238 10.99 -6.64 6.76
N THR A 239 10.01 -6.91 7.64
CA THR A 239 9.93 -8.19 8.36
C THR A 239 9.70 -9.34 7.39
N GLY A 240 8.82 -9.18 6.40
CA GLY A 240 8.59 -10.19 5.36
C GLY A 240 9.85 -10.50 4.56
N LEU A 241 10.58 -9.46 4.14
CA LEU A 241 11.84 -9.62 3.42
C LEU A 241 12.92 -10.32 4.28
N LEU A 242 13.01 -9.97 5.56
CA LEU A 242 13.94 -10.59 6.50
C LEU A 242 13.64 -12.08 6.69
N LEU A 243 12.37 -12.46 6.86
CA LEU A 243 11.98 -13.86 6.98
C LEU A 243 12.47 -14.67 5.78
N VAL A 244 12.23 -14.17 4.56
CA VAL A 244 12.68 -14.84 3.34
C VAL A 244 14.20 -14.95 3.25
N SER A 245 14.95 -13.92 3.70
CA SER A 245 16.42 -13.95 3.66
C SER A 245 17.06 -14.96 4.63
N THR A 246 16.29 -15.48 5.58
CA THR A 246 16.78 -16.37 6.65
C THR A 246 16.32 -17.82 6.51
N LEU A 247 15.49 -18.11 5.51
CA LEU A 247 14.92 -19.43 5.21
C LEU A 247 15.54 -20.03 3.94
#